data_AF-A0A4S2LBA8-F1
#
_entry.id   AF-A0A4S2LBA8-F1
#
_cell.length_a   1.000
_cell.length_b   1.000
_cell.length_c   1.000
_cell.angle_alpha   90.00
_cell.angle_beta   90.00
_cell.angle_gamma   90.00
#
_symmetry.space_group_name_H-M   'P 1'
#
loop_
_entity.id
_entity.type
_entity.pdbx_description
1 polymer ?
#
loop_
_entity_poly.entity_id
_entity_poly.type
_entity_poly.pdbx_seq_one_letter_code
_entity_poly.pdbx_strand_id
1 'polypeptide(L)'
;MTDKGEDSTTISIEVAQEPATRILGFAPLQLSDDIYNVVNDNLGRMIDDFGEKLLERYQTKLNPSRVEKLLNVCKYKLQHQQDYLFDEFDKYLVGDLLSVDPNVVLDEDRCQLTYSEKKAHLVEARIDTYTKRLVTVSLIADSMKYAELTRRRLPKTLSAIKYYRNH
;
A
#
# COMPACT_ATOMS: atom_id res chain seq x y z
N MET A 1 -17.02 -28.65 -34.71
CA MET A 1 -17.33 -27.58 -33.76
C MET A 1 -16.67 -27.96 -32.46
N THR A 2 -15.43 -27.52 -32.28
CA THR A 2 -14.63 -27.82 -31.09
C THR A 2 -14.92 -26.76 -30.05
N ASP A 3 -15.69 -27.17 -29.06
CA ASP A 3 -15.85 -26.54 -27.77
C ASP A 3 -14.46 -26.35 -27.14
N LYS A 4 -13.94 -25.12 -27.19
CA LYS A 4 -12.75 -24.74 -26.42
C LYS A 4 -13.27 -24.28 -25.07
N GLY A 5 -13.23 -25.18 -24.09
CA GLY A 5 -13.33 -24.79 -22.69
C GLY A 5 -12.28 -23.71 -22.42
N GLU A 6 -12.75 -22.51 -22.13
CA GLU A 6 -11.93 -21.48 -21.53
C GLU A 6 -11.47 -22.02 -20.17
N ASP A 7 -10.18 -22.33 -20.05
CA ASP A 7 -9.52 -22.49 -18.77
C ASP A 7 -9.59 -21.14 -18.05
N SER A 8 -10.73 -20.85 -17.39
CA SER A 8 -10.89 -19.66 -16.57
C SER A 8 -9.90 -19.79 -15.41
N THR A 9 -8.74 -19.16 -15.54
CA THR A 9 -7.75 -19.11 -14.48
C THR A 9 -8.39 -18.26 -13.38
N THR A 10 -8.92 -18.91 -12.36
CA THR A 10 -9.58 -18.24 -11.23
C THR A 10 -8.49 -17.57 -10.41
N ILE A 11 -8.42 -16.24 -10.53
CA ILE A 11 -7.49 -15.41 -9.78
C ILE A 11 -8.20 -14.98 -8.49
N SER A 12 -7.49 -14.93 -7.37
CA SER A 12 -8.08 -14.40 -6.13
C SER A 12 -8.38 -12.91 -6.28
N ILE A 13 -9.43 -12.46 -5.59
CA ILE A 13 -9.89 -11.06 -5.61
C ILE A 13 -8.78 -10.11 -5.16
N GLU A 14 -7.97 -10.52 -4.18
CA GLU A 14 -6.81 -9.77 -3.70
C GLU A 14 -5.80 -9.48 -4.81
N VAL A 15 -5.49 -10.50 -5.64
CA VAL A 15 -4.54 -10.37 -6.75
C VAL A 15 -5.15 -9.54 -7.88
N ALA A 16 -6.46 -9.66 -8.12
CA ALA A 16 -7.15 -8.84 -9.12
C ALA A 16 -7.14 -7.34 -8.78
N GLN A 17 -7.06 -6.98 -7.49
CA GLN A 17 -7.08 -5.59 -7.03
C GLN A 17 -5.71 -4.98 -6.80
N GLU A 18 -4.64 -5.78 -6.80
CA GLU A 18 -3.28 -5.28 -6.53
C GLU A 18 -2.87 -4.14 -7.49
N PRO A 19 -3.09 -4.24 -8.82
CA PRO A 19 -2.71 -3.15 -9.73
C PRO A 19 -3.48 -1.87 -9.46
N ALA A 20 -4.79 -1.98 -9.25
CA ALA A 20 -5.65 -0.85 -8.92
C ALA A 20 -5.25 -0.20 -7.59
N THR A 21 -4.94 -1.02 -6.59
CA THR A 21 -4.51 -0.57 -5.26
C THR A 21 -3.21 0.20 -5.33
N ARG A 22 -2.25 -0.27 -6.14
CA ARG A 22 -0.96 0.40 -6.33
C ARG A 22 -1.11 1.79 -6.94
N ILE A 23 -2.03 1.96 -7.90
CA ILE A 23 -2.31 3.25 -8.56
C ILE A 23 -3.08 4.19 -7.64
N LEU A 24 -4.14 3.69 -7.01
CA LEU A 24 -5.11 4.51 -6.29
C LEU A 24 -4.67 4.81 -4.85
N GLY A 25 -3.76 4.01 -4.29
CA GLY A 25 -3.32 4.11 -2.90
C GLY A 25 -4.32 3.55 -1.89
N PHE A 26 -5.41 2.92 -2.35
CA PHE A 26 -6.41 2.24 -1.53
C PHE A 26 -6.97 1.02 -2.27
N ALA A 27 -7.46 0.02 -1.53
CA ALA A 27 -8.06 -1.17 -2.12
C ALA A 27 -9.51 -0.87 -2.57
N PRO A 28 -9.89 -1.18 -3.82
CA PRO A 28 -11.25 -0.95 -4.33
C PRO A 28 -12.37 -1.51 -3.43
N LEU A 29 -12.22 -2.73 -2.89
CA LEU A 29 -13.24 -3.26 -1.97
C LEU A 29 -13.30 -2.55 -0.61
N GLN A 30 -12.17 -2.02 -0.12
CA GLN A 30 -12.19 -1.22 1.10
C GLN A 30 -13.09 0.01 0.93
N LEU A 31 -13.06 0.64 -0.25
CA LEU A 31 -13.97 1.76 -0.56
C LEU A 31 -15.43 1.30 -0.54
N SER A 32 -15.73 0.12 -1.08
CA SER A 32 -17.09 -0.43 -1.05
C SER A 32 -17.57 -0.71 0.36
N ASP A 33 -16.73 -1.34 1.19
CA ASP A 33 -17.01 -1.58 2.61
C ASP A 33 -17.29 -0.28 3.38
N ASP A 34 -16.47 0.75 3.15
CA ASP A 34 -16.64 2.05 3.80
C ASP A 34 -17.99 2.70 3.40
N ILE A 35 -18.36 2.62 2.12
CA ILE A 35 -19.66 3.09 1.64
C ILE A 35 -20.80 2.26 2.25
N TYR A 36 -20.67 0.93 2.28
CA TYR A 36 -21.66 0.02 2.86
C TYR A 36 -21.96 0.39 4.32
N ASN A 37 -20.91 0.58 5.12
CA ASN A 37 -21.02 0.94 6.53
C ASN A 37 -21.80 2.25 6.71
N VAL A 38 -21.46 3.28 5.93
CA VAL A 38 -22.16 4.57 5.97
C VAL A 38 -23.63 4.42 5.58
N VAL A 39 -23.95 3.65 4.54
CA VAL A 39 -25.33 3.46 4.09
C VAL A 39 -26.12 2.65 5.12
N ASN A 40 -25.56 1.59 5.69
CA ASN A 40 -26.22 0.76 6.71
C ASN A 40 -26.53 1.56 7.98
N ASP A 41 -25.58 2.37 8.46
CA ASP A 41 -25.77 3.23 9.64
C ASP A 41 -26.87 4.27 9.41
N ASN A 42 -26.95 4.84 8.20
CA ASN A 42 -27.97 5.82 7.85
C ASN A 42 -29.35 5.17 7.66
N LEU A 43 -29.40 3.97 7.06
CA LEU A 43 -30.62 3.20 6.90
C LEU A 43 -31.21 2.82 8.26
N GLY A 44 -30.37 2.34 9.19
CA GLY A 44 -30.77 2.02 10.55
C GLY A 44 -31.41 3.21 11.26
N ARG A 45 -30.71 4.36 11.25
CA ARG A 45 -31.22 5.63 11.82
C ARG A 45 -32.53 6.07 11.20
N MET A 46 -32.65 6.01 9.87
CA MET A 46 -33.89 6.41 9.18
C MET A 46 -35.08 5.54 9.58
N ILE A 47 -34.87 4.23 9.78
CA ILE A 47 -35.95 3.32 10.20
C ILE A 47 -36.34 3.59 11.66
N ASP A 48 -35.38 3.88 12.54
CA ASP A 48 -35.66 4.22 13.93
C ASP A 48 -36.43 5.55 14.03
N ASP A 49 -35.98 6.58 13.31
CA ASP A 49 -36.68 7.88 13.21
C ASP A 49 -38.13 7.71 12.67
N PHE A 50 -38.33 6.80 11.71
CA PHE A 50 -39.66 6.48 11.21
C PHE A 50 -40.54 5.86 12.31
N GLY A 51 -39.97 4.96 13.12
CA GLY A 51 -40.63 4.35 14.27
C GLY A 51 -41.08 5.36 15.31
N GLU A 52 -40.18 6.27 15.69
CA GLU A 52 -40.46 7.32 16.66
C GLU A 52 -41.59 8.25 16.19
N LYS A 53 -41.51 8.74 14.95
CA LYS A 53 -42.54 9.62 14.36
C LYS A 53 -43.89 8.91 14.23
N LEU A 54 -43.88 7.62 13.92
CA LEU A 54 -45.11 6.82 13.83
C LEU A 54 -45.77 6.69 15.20
N LEU A 55 -44.98 6.42 16.25
CA LEU A 55 -45.49 6.35 17.61
C LEU A 55 -45.99 7.72 18.05
N GLU A 56 -45.21 8.79 17.93
CA GLU A 56 -45.58 10.16 18.31
C GLU A 56 -46.93 10.59 17.72
N ARG A 57 -47.16 10.29 16.44
CA ARG A 57 -48.38 10.72 15.73
C ARG A 57 -49.61 9.88 16.06
N TYR A 58 -49.43 8.63 16.48
CA TYR A 58 -50.52 7.66 16.63
C TYR A 58 -50.53 6.94 17.98
N GLN A 59 -49.92 7.52 19.02
CA GLN A 59 -49.70 6.93 20.35
C GLN A 59 -50.93 6.21 20.93
N THR A 60 -52.13 6.74 20.73
CA THR A 60 -53.38 6.19 21.27
C THR A 60 -54.01 5.08 20.43
N LYS A 61 -53.56 4.89 19.17
CA LYS A 61 -54.12 3.94 18.21
C LYS A 61 -53.18 2.78 17.88
N LEU A 62 -51.88 2.96 18.11
CA LEU A 62 -50.85 1.99 17.76
C LEU A 62 -50.23 1.38 19.01
N ASN A 63 -50.19 0.04 19.03
CA ASN A 63 -49.49 -0.70 20.07
C ASN A 63 -47.97 -0.64 19.81
N PRO A 64 -47.15 -0.15 20.76
CA PRO A 64 -45.70 -0.05 20.60
C PRO A 64 -45.02 -1.36 20.16
N SER A 65 -45.46 -2.50 20.69
CA SER A 65 -44.89 -3.81 20.33
C SER A 65 -45.17 -4.20 18.87
N ARG A 66 -46.29 -3.74 18.28
CA ARG A 66 -46.57 -3.98 16.87
C ARG A 66 -45.73 -3.08 15.96
N VAL A 67 -45.45 -1.86 16.39
CA VAL A 67 -44.57 -0.94 15.67
C VAL A 67 -43.14 -1.48 15.69
N GLU A 68 -42.64 -1.91 16.83
CA GLU A 68 -41.32 -2.53 16.94
C GLU A 68 -41.16 -3.75 16.01
N LYS A 69 -42.16 -4.63 15.95
CA LYS A 69 -42.17 -5.75 15.00
C LYS A 69 -42.12 -5.29 13.54
N LEU A 70 -42.85 -4.23 13.19
CA LEU A 70 -42.80 -3.65 11.85
C LEU A 70 -41.40 -3.11 11.53
N LEU A 71 -40.80 -2.36 12.44
CA LEU A 71 -39.45 -1.82 12.26
C LEU A 71 -38.42 -2.93 12.06
N ASN A 72 -38.50 -4.00 12.84
CA ASN A 72 -37.61 -5.16 12.69
C ASN A 72 -37.76 -5.84 11.32
N VAL A 73 -38.99 -5.99 10.82
CA VAL A 73 -39.23 -6.53 9.48
C VAL A 73 -38.69 -5.58 8.39
N CYS A 74 -38.87 -4.27 8.56
CA CYS A 74 -38.32 -3.28 7.65
C CYS A 74 -36.79 -3.31 7.62
N LYS A 75 -36.12 -3.32 8.79
CA LYS A 75 -34.66 -3.45 8.91
C LYS A 75 -34.18 -4.69 8.18
N TYR A 76 -34.72 -5.86 8.52
CA TYR A 76 -34.32 -7.12 7.91
C TYR A 76 -34.45 -7.13 6.38
N LYS A 77 -35.60 -6.68 5.85
CA LYS A 77 -35.84 -6.68 4.39
C LYS A 77 -34.96 -5.68 3.66
N LEU A 78 -34.78 -4.48 4.22
CA LEU A 78 -33.99 -3.43 3.58
C LEU A 78 -32.49 -3.74 3.64
N GLN A 79 -32.01 -4.32 4.74
CA GLN A 79 -30.63 -4.81 4.86
C GLN A 79 -30.36 -5.92 3.84
N HIS A 80 -31.24 -6.92 3.73
CA HIS A 80 -31.06 -7.97 2.72
C HIS A 80 -31.02 -7.42 1.28
N GLN A 81 -31.84 -6.42 0.97
CA GLN A 81 -31.80 -5.79 -0.36
C GLN A 81 -30.53 -4.95 -0.55
N GLN A 82 -30.08 -4.29 0.50
CA GLN A 82 -28.82 -3.55 0.51
C GLN A 82 -27.65 -4.49 0.23
N ASP A 83 -27.54 -5.62 0.94
CA ASP A 83 -26.48 -6.61 0.77
C ASP A 83 -26.39 -7.06 -0.69
N TYR A 84 -27.53 -7.43 -1.30
CA TYR A 84 -27.58 -7.82 -2.71
C TYR A 84 -27.09 -6.72 -3.66
N LEU A 85 -27.47 -5.47 -3.42
CA LEU A 85 -27.05 -4.35 -4.26
C LEU A 85 -25.57 -4.03 -4.09
N PHE A 86 -25.03 -4.19 -2.89
CA PHE A 86 -23.60 -3.99 -2.64
C PHE A 86 -22.75 -5.12 -3.22
N ASP A 87 -23.24 -6.36 -3.24
CA ASP A 87 -22.58 -7.46 -3.96
C ASP A 87 -22.48 -7.17 -5.48
N GLU A 88 -23.50 -6.55 -6.08
CA GLU A 88 -23.44 -6.12 -7.47
C GLU A 88 -22.53 -4.90 -7.67
N PHE A 89 -22.54 -3.97 -6.71
CA PHE A 89 -21.66 -2.82 -6.70
C PHE A 89 -20.18 -3.23 -6.63
N ASP A 90 -19.82 -4.20 -5.79
CA ASP A 90 -18.48 -4.77 -5.67
C ASP A 90 -17.99 -5.31 -7.01
N LYS A 91 -18.84 -6.10 -7.69
CA LYS A 91 -18.52 -6.68 -9.00
C LYS A 91 -18.26 -5.59 -10.03
N TYR A 92 -19.09 -4.55 -10.06
CA TYR A 92 -18.91 -3.42 -10.96
C TYR A 92 -17.62 -2.64 -10.65
N LEU A 93 -17.35 -2.41 -9.38
CA LEU A 93 -16.23 -1.60 -8.91
C LEU A 93 -14.89 -2.28 -9.21
N VAL A 94 -14.81 -3.60 -9.01
CA VAL A 94 -13.60 -4.41 -9.27
C VAL A 94 -13.49 -4.81 -10.75
N GLY A 95 -14.62 -5.08 -11.42
CA GLY A 95 -14.64 -5.61 -12.78
C GLY A 95 -14.51 -4.54 -13.86
N ASP A 96 -15.20 -3.41 -13.71
CA ASP A 96 -15.35 -2.42 -14.78
C ASP A 96 -14.76 -1.05 -14.41
N LEU A 97 -15.06 -0.54 -13.21
CA LEU A 97 -14.76 0.86 -12.90
C LEU A 97 -13.30 1.09 -12.52
N LEU A 98 -12.78 0.27 -11.61
CA LEU A 98 -11.41 0.39 -11.08
C LEU A 98 -10.52 -0.76 -11.54
N SER A 99 -10.94 -1.52 -12.56
CA SER A 99 -10.09 -2.54 -13.15
C SER A 99 -8.95 -1.90 -13.94
N VAL A 100 -7.77 -2.49 -13.81
CA VAL A 100 -6.60 -2.12 -14.61
C VAL A 100 -6.44 -3.18 -15.68
N ASP A 101 -6.39 -2.75 -16.95
CA ASP A 101 -6.19 -3.67 -18.07
C ASP A 101 -4.89 -4.46 -17.87
N PRO A 102 -4.92 -5.80 -17.96
CA PRO A 102 -3.74 -6.64 -17.73
C PRO A 102 -2.59 -6.38 -18.70
N ASN A 103 -2.83 -5.72 -19.84
CA ASN A 103 -1.82 -5.32 -20.80
C ASN A 103 -1.20 -3.95 -20.51
N VAL A 104 -1.74 -3.22 -19.53
CA VAL A 104 -1.21 -1.92 -19.13
C VAL A 104 -0.10 -2.12 -18.11
N VAL A 105 1.09 -1.63 -18.46
CA VAL A 105 2.24 -1.60 -17.56
C VAL A 105 2.26 -0.25 -16.87
N LEU A 106 2.24 -0.27 -15.54
CA LEU A 106 2.34 0.94 -14.74
C LEU A 106 3.70 1.59 -14.94
N ASP A 107 3.76 2.92 -14.85
CA ASP A 107 5.00 3.67 -15.06
C ASP A 107 6.12 3.22 -14.12
N GLU A 108 5.76 2.80 -12.91
CA GLU A 108 6.64 2.23 -11.88
C GLU A 108 7.24 0.88 -12.30
N ASP A 109 6.46 0.07 -13.01
CA ASP A 109 6.82 -1.27 -13.46
C ASP A 109 7.53 -1.26 -14.84
N ARG A 110 7.68 -0.10 -15.49
CA ARG A 110 8.44 0.04 -16.75
C ARG A 110 9.86 -0.51 -16.67
N CYS A 111 10.50 -0.41 -15.51
CA CYS A 111 11.85 -0.94 -15.29
C CYS A 111 11.91 -2.47 -15.38
N GLN A 112 10.80 -3.17 -15.13
CA GLN A 112 10.69 -4.62 -15.19
C GLN A 112 10.56 -5.14 -16.64
N LEU A 113 10.14 -4.30 -17.59
CA LEU A 113 9.99 -4.67 -19.00
C LEU A 113 11.32 -4.96 -19.72
N THR A 114 12.44 -4.51 -19.16
CA THR A 114 13.75 -4.63 -19.82
C THR A 114 14.78 -5.27 -18.89
N TYR A 115 14.60 -6.56 -18.63
CA TYR A 115 15.66 -7.37 -18.03
C TYR A 115 16.63 -7.88 -19.11
N SER A 116 17.92 -7.70 -18.88
CA SER A 116 18.98 -8.37 -19.65
C SER A 116 20.05 -8.85 -18.69
N GLU A 117 20.15 -10.16 -18.54
CA GLU A 117 21.12 -10.82 -17.66
C GLU A 117 22.57 -10.37 -17.95
N LYS A 118 22.91 -10.19 -19.23
CA LYS A 118 24.20 -9.64 -19.65
C LYS A 118 24.45 -8.23 -19.13
N LYS A 119 23.43 -7.36 -19.15
CA LYS A 119 23.55 -6.00 -18.58
C LYS A 119 23.63 -6.05 -17.06
N ALA A 120 22.87 -6.94 -16.40
CA ALA A 120 22.91 -7.11 -14.96
C ALA A 120 24.30 -7.51 -14.46
N HIS A 121 24.91 -8.55 -15.05
CA HIS A 121 26.28 -8.97 -14.71
C HIS A 121 27.32 -7.89 -14.99
N LEU A 122 27.15 -7.11 -16.07
CA LEU A 122 28.06 -6.01 -16.39
C LEU A 122 27.96 -4.87 -15.37
N VAL A 123 26.76 -4.58 -14.87
CA VAL A 123 26.55 -3.60 -13.80
C VAL A 123 27.13 -4.11 -12.49
N GLU A 124 26.91 -5.38 -12.14
CA GLU A 124 27.44 -6.00 -10.92
C GLU A 124 28.98 -6.00 -10.90
N ALA A 125 29.63 -6.38 -12.01
CA ALA A 125 31.08 -6.31 -12.14
C ALA A 125 31.63 -4.88 -12.01
N ARG A 126 30.88 -3.87 -12.50
CA ARG A 126 31.22 -2.46 -12.33
C ARG A 126 31.08 -2.03 -10.87
N ILE A 127 30.02 -2.44 -10.18
CA ILE A 127 29.81 -2.17 -8.76
C ILE A 127 30.99 -2.73 -7.95
N ASP A 128 31.36 -3.99 -8.17
CA ASP A 128 32.49 -4.62 -7.46
C ASP A 128 33.81 -3.87 -7.72
N THR A 129 34.06 -3.49 -8.98
CA THR A 129 35.24 -2.69 -9.36
C THR A 129 35.28 -1.35 -8.64
N TYR A 130 34.16 -0.63 -8.59
CA TYR A 130 34.10 0.67 -7.92
C TYR A 130 34.19 0.56 -6.39
N THR A 131 33.59 -0.47 -5.80
CA THR A 131 33.72 -0.78 -4.38
C THR A 131 35.18 -1.02 -4.00
N LYS A 132 35.91 -1.84 -4.76
CA LYS A 132 37.35 -2.06 -4.56
C LYS A 132 38.15 -0.77 -4.66
N ARG A 133 37.86 0.08 -5.65
CA ARG A 133 38.51 1.39 -5.79
C ARG A 133 38.23 2.31 -4.61
N LEU A 134 37.00 2.35 -4.11
CA LEU A 134 36.63 3.14 -2.94
C LEU A 134 37.41 2.70 -1.69
N VAL A 135 37.51 1.40 -1.46
CA VAL A 135 38.31 0.86 -0.34
C VAL A 135 39.77 1.28 -0.46
N THR A 136 40.37 1.15 -1.65
CA THR A 136 41.76 1.58 -1.89
C THR A 136 41.95 3.07 -1.64
N VAL A 137 41.03 3.91 -2.13
CA VAL A 137 41.08 5.37 -1.90
C VAL A 137 40.97 5.69 -0.41
N SER A 138 40.11 4.99 0.34
CA SER A 138 39.99 5.16 1.79
C SER A 138 41.29 4.81 2.51
N LEU A 139 41.92 3.69 2.15
CA LEU A 139 43.20 3.27 2.73
C LEU A 139 44.32 4.27 2.43
N ILE A 140 44.37 4.81 1.21
CA ILE A 140 45.33 5.85 0.84
C ILE A 140 45.07 7.11 1.66
N ALA A 141 43.82 7.56 1.78
CA ALA A 141 43.46 8.74 2.56
C ALA A 141 43.85 8.61 4.04
N ASP A 142 43.63 7.43 4.64
CA ASP A 142 44.05 7.16 6.01
C ASP A 142 45.58 7.16 6.13
N SER A 143 46.30 6.52 5.21
CA SER A 143 47.76 6.52 5.20
C SER A 143 48.34 7.93 5.07
N MET A 144 47.72 8.80 4.28
CA MET A 144 48.11 10.21 4.13
C MET A 144 47.88 10.98 5.44
N LYS A 145 46.75 10.78 6.13
CA LYS A 145 46.51 11.38 7.45
C LYS A 145 47.55 10.93 8.48
N TYR A 146 47.90 9.64 8.51
CA TYR A 146 48.95 9.13 9.40
C TYR A 146 50.32 9.74 9.07
N ALA A 147 50.67 9.87 7.80
CA ALA A 147 51.91 10.50 7.35
C ALA A 147 51.97 11.98 7.75
N GLU A 148 50.88 12.73 7.59
CA GLU A 148 50.79 14.13 8.02
C GLU A 148 50.94 14.29 9.53
N LEU A 149 50.28 13.45 10.33
CA LEU A 149 50.41 13.45 11.80
C LEU A 149 51.85 13.19 12.22
N THR A 150 52.52 12.24 11.57
CA THR A 150 53.92 11.89 11.84
C THR A 150 54.85 13.04 11.45
N ARG A 151 54.64 13.66 10.29
CA ARG A 151 55.39 14.84 9.84
C ARG A 151 55.22 16.03 10.79
N ARG A 152 54.05 16.22 11.40
CA ARG A 152 53.82 17.27 12.42
C ARG A 152 54.50 16.98 13.76
N ARG A 153 54.71 15.70 14.12
CA ARG A 153 55.36 15.29 15.38
C ARG A 153 56.89 15.36 15.32
N LEU A 154 57.50 15.01 14.19
CA LEU A 154 58.96 15.04 13.95
C LEU A 154 59.68 16.35 14.35
N PRO A 155 59.21 17.55 13.96
CA PRO A 155 59.88 18.79 14.35
C PRO A 155 59.77 19.08 15.86
N LYS A 156 58.70 18.64 16.54
CA LYS A 156 58.54 18.79 17.99
C LYS A 156 59.47 17.88 18.78
N THR A 157 59.71 16.67 18.30
CA THR A 157 60.66 15.75 18.93
C THR A 157 62.10 16.17 18.66
N LEU A 158 62.42 16.66 17.46
CA LEU A 158 63.74 17.20 17.12
C LEU A 158 64.09 18.46 17.93
N SER A 159 63.12 19.36 18.18
CA SER A 159 63.34 20.53 19.03
C SER A 159 63.56 20.15 20.50
N ALA A 160 62.80 19.16 21.01
CA ALA A 160 63.01 18.63 22.36
C ALA A 160 64.41 18.00 22.51
N ILE A 161 64.85 17.16 21.55
CA ILE A 161 66.19 16.54 21.58
C ILE A 161 67.31 17.59 21.53
N LYS A 162 67.16 18.65 20.71
CA LYS A 162 68.14 19.75 20.67
C LYS A 162 68.21 20.53 21.99
N TYR A 163 67.08 20.72 22.66
CA TYR A 163 67.03 21.37 23.97
C TYR A 163 67.81 20.58 25.03
N TYR A 164 67.60 19.26 25.12
CA TYR A 164 68.31 18.39 26.07
C TYR A 164 69.79 18.12 25.74
N ARG A 165 70.26 18.51 24.55
CA ARG A 165 71.68 18.35 24.17
C ARG A 165 72.51 19.61 24.47
N ASN A 166 71.87 20.76 24.64
CA ASN A 166 72.51 22.05 24.89
C ASN A 166 72.40 22.50 26.36
N HIS A 167 71.80 21.68 27.21
CA HIS A 167 71.75 21.78 28.67
C HIS A 167 72.29 20.49 29.28
#